data_AF-G8JM73-F1
#
_entry.id   AF-G8JM73-F1
#
_cell.length_a   1.000
_cell.length_b   1.000
_cell.length_c   1.000
_cell.angle_alpha   90.00
_cell.angle_beta   90.00
_cell.angle_gamma   90.00
#
_symmetry.space_group_name_H-M   'P 1'
#
loop_
_entity.id
_entity.type
_entity.pdbx_description
1 polymer ?
#
loop_
_entity_poly.entity_id
_entity_poly.type
_entity_poly.pdbx_seq_one_letter_code
_entity_poly.pdbx_strand_id
1 'polypeptide(L)'
;MVLFSIVFGPGVAIVGTLHSILHVNLWAMQWLRNSCMSTKRRLAVKISRLEDFPPLMHPVSSNQYIDNTLHPRDLGHLGFWINDLPWAGGKLFVLFSWTVIKCLTSFIPIVGLFAVGFLESSTTGWQYCDSLRPGVGYYEDFAKFKLFGLCSGMLDMIPIVSGLTFTTNSIGCGLMMKHEY
;
A
#
# COMPACT_ATOMS: atom_id res chain seq x y z
N MET A 1 -19.51 24.27 -4.16
CA MET A 1 -19.99 24.07 -2.78
C MET A 1 -21.26 24.85 -2.48
N VAL A 2 -21.29 26.18 -2.65
CA VAL A 2 -22.47 27.03 -2.34
C VAL A 2 -23.76 26.54 -3.03
N LEU A 3 -23.71 26.22 -4.32
CA LEU A 3 -24.86 25.67 -5.07
C LEU A 3 -25.33 24.30 -4.56
N PHE A 4 -24.42 23.43 -4.11
CA PHE A 4 -24.75 22.11 -3.56
C PHE A 4 -25.35 22.22 -2.15
N SER A 5 -24.84 23.15 -1.32
CA SER A 5 -25.40 23.45 0.01
C SER A 5 -26.81 24.03 -0.08
N ILE A 6 -27.12 24.79 -1.15
CA ILE A 6 -28.46 25.35 -1.38
C ILE A 6 -29.46 24.25 -1.77
N VAL A 7 -29.03 23.22 -2.50
CA VAL A 7 -29.92 22.15 -3.00
C VAL A 7 -30.08 21.00 -1.99
N PHE A 8 -29.01 20.58 -1.30
CA PHE A 8 -29.02 19.41 -0.41
C PHE A 8 -28.85 19.76 1.08
N GLY A 9 -28.70 21.04 1.40
CA GLY A 9 -28.47 21.53 2.76
C GLY A 9 -26.99 21.57 3.16
N PRO A 10 -26.65 22.40 4.17
CA PRO A 10 -25.27 22.60 4.61
C PRO A 10 -24.62 21.34 5.19
N GLY A 11 -25.40 20.43 5.79
CA GLY A 11 -24.89 19.18 6.36
C GLY A 11 -24.27 18.26 5.30
N VAL A 12 -24.93 18.10 4.16
CA VAL A 12 -24.43 17.28 3.03
C VAL A 12 -23.14 17.87 2.48
N ALA A 13 -23.06 19.20 2.38
CA ALA A 13 -21.85 19.88 1.95
C ALA A 13 -20.67 19.67 2.90
N ILE A 14 -20.89 19.73 4.22
CA ILE A 14 -19.85 19.47 5.23
C ILE A 14 -19.37 18.02 5.14
N VAL A 15 -20.29 17.05 5.13
CA VAL A 15 -19.96 15.62 5.05
C VAL A 15 -19.22 15.30 3.74
N GLY A 16 -19.67 15.85 2.61
CA GLY A 16 -19.00 15.68 1.32
C GLY A 16 -17.59 16.27 1.30
N THR A 17 -17.38 17.41 1.94
CA THR A 17 -16.04 18.03 2.06
C THR A 17 -15.12 17.20 2.92
N LEU A 18 -15.58 16.74 4.08
CA LEU A 18 -14.79 15.90 4.96
C LEU A 18 -14.43 14.59 4.26
N HIS A 19 -15.39 13.97 3.58
CA HIS A 19 -15.17 12.76 2.82
C HIS A 19 -14.15 12.97 1.68
N SER A 20 -14.24 14.06 0.92
CA SER A 20 -13.29 14.33 -0.16
C SER A 20 -11.89 14.61 0.36
N ILE A 21 -11.75 15.38 1.45
CA ILE A 21 -10.47 15.63 2.11
C ILE A 21 -9.84 14.31 2.58
N LEU A 22 -10.62 13.46 3.25
CA LEU A 22 -10.15 12.16 3.73
C LEU A 22 -9.73 11.25 2.57
N HIS A 23 -10.54 11.18 1.51
CA HIS A 23 -10.25 10.36 0.33
C HIS A 23 -8.97 10.80 -0.38
N VAL A 24 -8.81 12.11 -0.62
CA VAL A 24 -7.59 12.67 -1.24
C VAL A 24 -6.36 12.42 -0.37
N ASN A 25 -6.49 12.59 0.96
CA ASN A 25 -5.39 12.35 1.87
C ASN A 25 -4.98 10.87 1.90
N LEU A 26 -5.93 9.92 2.00
CA LEU A 26 -5.61 8.48 1.93
C LEU A 26 -4.93 8.10 0.61
N TRP A 27 -5.42 8.65 -0.51
CA TRP A 27 -4.79 8.47 -1.82
C TRP A 27 -3.35 9.02 -1.86
N ALA A 28 -3.14 10.24 -1.34
CA ALA A 28 -1.82 10.85 -1.26
C ALA A 28 -0.84 10.02 -0.40
N MET A 29 -1.31 9.45 0.72
CA MET A 29 -0.50 8.59 1.58
C MET A 29 -0.13 7.26 0.90
N GLN A 30 -1.05 6.67 0.16
CA GLN A 30 -0.77 5.47 -0.65
C GLN A 30 0.25 5.77 -1.75
N TRP A 31 0.09 6.90 -2.44
CA TRP A 31 1.05 7.38 -3.43
C TRP A 31 2.44 7.62 -2.83
N LEU A 32 2.50 8.26 -1.65
CA LEU A 32 3.75 8.52 -0.93
C LEU A 32 4.45 7.23 -0.52
N ARG A 33 3.71 6.24 0.01
CA ARG A 33 4.25 4.91 0.31
C ARG A 33 4.90 4.30 -0.93
N ASN A 34 4.17 4.21 -2.04
CA ASN A 34 4.69 3.62 -3.26
C ASN A 34 5.91 4.37 -3.81
N SER A 35 5.90 5.70 -3.76
CA SER A 35 6.97 6.55 -4.27
C SER A 35 8.25 6.45 -3.44
N CYS A 36 8.14 6.26 -2.13
CA CYS A 36 9.27 6.23 -1.22
C CYS A 36 9.90 4.83 -1.03
N MET A 37 9.40 3.78 -1.70
CA MET A 37 9.90 2.40 -1.55
C MET A 37 11.41 2.30 -1.80
N SER A 38 11.91 2.93 -2.87
CA SER A 38 13.33 2.92 -3.22
C SER A 38 14.20 3.64 -2.18
N THR A 39 13.72 4.77 -1.65
CA THR A 39 14.40 5.54 -0.60
C THR A 39 14.44 4.77 0.71
N LYS A 40 13.32 4.17 1.15
CA LYS A 40 13.26 3.32 2.35
C LYS A 40 14.27 2.18 2.28
N ARG A 41 14.37 1.55 1.11
CA ARG A 41 15.30 0.45 0.84
C ARG A 41 16.77 0.89 0.86
N ARG A 42 17.10 2.06 0.28
CA ARG A 42 18.45 2.63 0.38
C ARG A 42 18.84 2.95 1.83
N LEU A 43 17.90 3.50 2.59
CA LEU A 43 18.09 3.78 4.02
C LEU A 43 18.32 2.49 4.81
N ALA A 44 17.51 1.45 4.56
CA ALA A 44 17.63 0.13 5.18
C ALA A 44 19.03 -0.47 4.98
N VAL A 45 19.53 -0.46 3.74
CA VAL A 45 20.87 -0.96 3.40
C VAL A 45 21.97 -0.12 4.07
N LYS A 46 21.78 1.20 4.17
CA LYS A 46 22.76 2.08 4.83
C LYS A 46 22.83 1.78 6.34
N ILE A 47 21.68 1.60 6.99
CA ILE A 47 21.59 1.26 8.41
C ILE A 47 22.19 -0.14 8.66
N SER A 48 21.87 -1.13 7.81
CA SER A 48 22.42 -2.49 7.96
C SER A 48 23.94 -2.54 7.91
N ARG A 49 24.56 -1.69 7.09
CA ARG A 49 26.02 -1.58 6.99
C ARG A 49 26.67 -0.84 8.15
N LEU A 50 25.94 0.03 8.84
CA LEU A 50 26.48 0.84 9.96
C LEU A 50 26.41 0.10 11.29
N GLU A 51 25.42 -0.76 11.47
CA GLU A 51 25.15 -1.44 12.74
C GLU A 51 25.52 -2.94 12.72
N ASP A 52 26.31 -3.39 11.73
CA ASP A 52 26.73 -4.80 11.54
C ASP A 52 25.57 -5.82 11.63
N PHE A 53 24.39 -5.42 11.15
CA PHE A 53 23.26 -6.32 11.05
C PHE A 53 23.55 -7.44 10.04
N PRO A 54 22.97 -8.65 10.20
CA PRO A 54 22.97 -9.63 9.12
C PRO A 54 22.55 -8.90 7.84
N PRO A 55 23.32 -9.01 6.76
CA PRO A 55 23.08 -8.22 5.57
C PRO A 55 21.61 -8.44 5.21
N LEU A 56 20.83 -7.36 5.19
CA LEU A 56 19.54 -7.35 4.51
C LEU A 56 19.85 -7.82 3.08
N MET A 57 19.68 -9.13 2.88
CA MET A 57 20.48 -9.97 1.97
C MET A 57 20.21 -9.56 0.55
N HIS A 58 21.02 -8.61 0.09
CA HIS A 58 20.71 -7.75 -1.01
C HIS A 58 19.32 -7.08 -0.86
N PRO A 59 19.18 -5.84 -1.31
CA PRO A 59 17.87 -5.32 -1.58
C PRO A 59 17.36 -6.22 -2.73
N VAL A 60 16.62 -7.30 -2.45
CA VAL A 60 15.86 -8.08 -3.43
C VAL A 60 14.41 -7.93 -3.04
N SER A 61 13.78 -6.86 -3.52
CA SER A 61 12.34 -6.73 -3.33
C SER A 61 11.67 -7.96 -3.92
N SER A 62 10.55 -8.39 -3.35
CA SER A 62 9.64 -9.31 -4.03
C SER A 62 9.33 -8.83 -5.46
N ASN A 63 9.37 -7.51 -5.72
CA ASN A 63 9.24 -6.92 -7.05
C ASN A 63 10.48 -7.09 -7.97
N GLN A 64 11.62 -7.60 -7.50
CA GLN A 64 12.77 -7.95 -8.35
C GLN A 64 12.74 -9.40 -8.85
N TYR A 65 11.95 -10.27 -8.23
CA TYR A 65 11.56 -11.55 -8.84
C TYR A 65 10.34 -11.41 -9.74
N ILE A 66 9.77 -10.20 -9.81
CA ILE A 66 8.68 -9.85 -10.71
C ILE A 66 9.30 -9.32 -12.01
N ASP A 67 9.88 -10.23 -12.78
CA ASP A 67 9.78 -10.17 -14.24
C ASP A 67 8.31 -10.45 -14.65
N ASN A 68 7.32 -9.77 -14.04
CA ASN A 68 5.93 -9.76 -14.56
C ASN A 68 5.77 -8.70 -15.67
N THR A 69 6.85 -8.01 -16.04
CA THR A 69 6.91 -7.31 -17.31
C THR A 69 7.08 -8.36 -18.39
N LEU A 70 6.09 -8.50 -19.29
CA LEU A 70 6.25 -9.30 -20.50
C LEU A 70 7.60 -8.97 -21.14
N HIS A 71 8.53 -9.92 -21.15
CA HIS A 71 9.75 -9.73 -21.91
C HIS A 71 9.43 -9.98 -23.38
N PRO A 72 9.97 -9.18 -24.31
CA PRO A 72 9.78 -9.41 -25.75
C PRO A 72 10.21 -10.81 -26.20
N ARG A 73 11.06 -11.48 -25.41
CA ARG A 73 11.52 -12.85 -25.63
C ARG A 73 10.44 -13.91 -25.34
N ASP A 74 9.47 -13.61 -24.48
CA ASP A 74 8.41 -14.57 -24.08
C ASP A 74 7.34 -14.72 -25.17
N LEU A 75 7.18 -13.71 -26.04
CA LEU A 75 6.21 -13.67 -27.14
C LEU A 75 6.42 -14.77 -28.20
N GLY A 76 7.62 -15.35 -28.26
CA GLY A 76 8.01 -16.37 -29.24
C GLY A 76 7.55 -17.79 -28.87
N HIS A 77 7.11 -18.03 -27.64
CA HIS A 77 6.73 -19.37 -27.17
C HIS A 77 5.22 -19.61 -27.29
N LEU A 78 4.79 -20.73 -27.88
CA LEU A 78 3.36 -21.03 -28.04
C LEU A 78 2.63 -21.17 -26.68
N GLY A 79 3.33 -21.69 -25.67
CA GLY A 79 2.83 -21.76 -24.29
C GLY A 79 2.58 -20.39 -23.65
N PHE A 80 3.25 -19.32 -24.10
CA PHE A 80 2.97 -17.97 -23.62
C PHE A 80 1.54 -17.55 -23.99
N TRP A 81 1.13 -17.78 -25.24
CA TRP A 81 -0.19 -17.38 -25.74
C TRP A 81 -1.34 -18.22 -25.16
N ILE A 82 -1.10 -19.50 -24.88
CA ILE A 82 -2.13 -20.44 -24.42
C ILE A 82 -2.24 -20.49 -22.89
N ASN A 83 -1.12 -20.30 -22.17
CA ASN A 83 -1.08 -20.47 -20.72
C ASN A 83 -0.80 -19.15 -19.99
N ASP A 84 0.30 -18.48 -20.33
CA ASP A 84 0.77 -17.34 -19.55
C ASP A 84 -0.12 -16.09 -19.77
N LEU A 85 -0.54 -15.84 -21.01
CA LEU A 85 -1.38 -14.69 -21.36
C LEU A 85 -2.80 -14.81 -20.76
N PRO A 86 -3.52 -15.94 -20.85
CA PRO A 86 -4.80 -16.10 -20.16
C PRO A 86 -4.66 -16.01 -18.63
N TRP A 87 -3.57 -16.53 -18.07
CA TRP A 87 -3.31 -16.44 -16.63
C TRP A 87 -3.03 -15.00 -16.19
N ALA A 88 -2.25 -14.25 -16.96
CA ALA A 88 -2.03 -12.82 -16.74
C ALA A 88 -3.35 -12.03 -16.87
N GLY A 89 -4.17 -12.34 -17.88
CA GLY A 89 -5.51 -11.79 -18.05
C GLY A 89 -6.42 -12.07 -16.85
N GLY A 90 -6.42 -13.31 -16.34
CA GLY A 90 -7.15 -13.71 -15.14
C GLY A 90 -6.71 -12.94 -13.90
N LYS A 91 -5.40 -12.81 -13.67
CA LYS A 91 -4.84 -11.98 -12.58
C LYS A 91 -5.27 -10.52 -12.70
N LEU A 92 -5.18 -9.94 -13.90
CA LEU A 92 -5.59 -8.56 -14.15
C LEU A 92 -7.09 -8.38 -13.88
N PHE A 93 -7.92 -9.33 -14.31
CA PHE A 93 -9.35 -9.31 -14.07
C PHE A 93 -9.71 -9.36 -12.58
N VAL A 94 -9.02 -10.21 -11.79
CA VAL A 94 -9.19 -10.27 -10.34
C VAL A 94 -8.78 -8.95 -9.69
N LEU A 95 -7.64 -8.37 -10.09
CA LEU A 95 -7.18 -7.07 -9.58
C LEU A 95 -8.15 -5.93 -9.94
N PHE A 96 -8.65 -5.93 -11.18
CA PHE A 96 -9.65 -4.97 -11.65
C PHE A 96 -10.94 -5.09 -10.84
N SER A 97 -11.49 -6.30 -10.72
CA SER A 97 -12.70 -6.57 -9.94
C SER A 97 -12.54 -6.15 -8.48
N TRP A 98 -11.39 -6.45 -7.86
CA TRP A 98 -11.07 -6.04 -6.50
C TRP A 98 -11.01 -4.52 -6.36
N THR A 99 -10.45 -3.82 -7.36
CA THR A 99 -10.37 -2.35 -7.38
C THR A 99 -11.76 -1.72 -7.53
N VAL A 100 -12.62 -2.30 -8.37
CA VAL A 100 -14.02 -1.87 -8.51
C VAL A 100 -14.77 -2.03 -7.19
N ILE A 101 -14.62 -3.16 -6.49
CA ILE A 101 -15.25 -3.37 -5.17
C ILE A 101 -14.83 -2.29 -4.16
N LYS A 102 -13.53 -1.94 -4.12
CA LYS A 102 -13.03 -0.86 -3.25
C LYS A 102 -13.62 0.50 -3.62
N CYS A 103 -13.68 0.81 -4.91
CA CYS A 103 -14.25 2.06 -5.41
C CYS A 103 -15.76 2.16 -5.08
N LEU A 104 -16.50 1.07 -5.23
CA LEU A 104 -17.91 1.02 -4.85
C LEU A 104 -18.09 1.22 -3.34
N THR A 105 -17.22 0.60 -2.53
CA THR A 105 -17.25 0.73 -1.08
C THR A 105 -16.91 2.16 -0.65
N SER A 106 -15.99 2.85 -1.34
CA SER A 106 -15.59 4.22 -0.99
C SER A 106 -16.67 5.25 -1.27
N PHE A 107 -17.69 4.97 -2.09
CA PHE A 107 -18.83 5.88 -2.28
C PHE A 107 -19.71 6.03 -1.04
N ILE A 108 -19.60 5.14 -0.05
CA ILE A 108 -20.32 5.30 1.23
C ILE A 108 -19.63 6.42 2.02
N PRO A 109 -20.30 7.56 2.30
CA PRO A 109 -19.68 8.70 2.94
C PRO A 109 -19.06 8.32 4.29
N ILE A 110 -17.79 8.68 4.47
CA ILE A 110 -16.98 8.46 5.67
C ILE A 110 -16.74 6.97 5.97
N VAL A 111 -17.80 6.19 6.25
CA VAL A 111 -17.72 4.76 6.63
C VAL A 111 -17.06 3.91 5.55
N GLY A 112 -17.32 4.21 4.28
CA GLY A 112 -16.70 3.53 3.15
C GLY A 112 -15.18 3.63 3.14
N LEU A 113 -14.64 4.79 3.56
CA LEU A 113 -13.19 5.00 3.66
C LEU A 113 -12.57 4.13 4.76
N PHE A 114 -13.25 3.99 5.91
CA PHE A 114 -12.81 3.10 6.98
C PHE A 114 -12.85 1.64 6.56
N ALA A 115 -13.91 1.22 5.85
CA ALA A 115 -14.02 -0.14 5.33
C ALA A 115 -12.89 -0.45 4.33
N VAL A 116 -12.62 0.46 3.38
CA VAL A 116 -11.51 0.31 2.44
C VAL A 116 -10.16 0.29 3.17
N GLY A 117 -9.96 1.17 4.15
CA GLY A 117 -8.74 1.18 4.98
C GLY A 117 -8.53 -0.13 5.74
N PHE A 118 -9.61 -0.75 6.24
CA PHE A 118 -9.54 -2.06 6.88
C PHE A 118 -9.20 -3.18 5.88
N LEU A 119 -9.81 -3.16 4.69
CA LEU A 119 -9.51 -4.13 3.62
C LEU A 119 -8.07 -4.01 3.11
N GLU A 120 -7.53 -2.79 3.06
CA GLU A 120 -6.15 -2.52 2.62
C GLU A 120 -5.11 -2.53 3.77
N SER A 121 -5.52 -2.83 5.00
CA SER A 121 -4.63 -2.80 6.15
C SER A 121 -3.42 -3.71 5.95
N SER A 122 -3.61 -4.98 5.62
CA SER A 122 -2.50 -5.92 5.39
C SER A 122 -1.56 -5.48 4.26
N THR A 123 -2.08 -4.95 3.15
CA THR A 123 -1.27 -4.42 2.06
C THR A 123 -0.51 -3.15 2.47
N THR A 124 -1.12 -2.29 3.27
CA THR A 124 -0.49 -1.07 3.79
C THR A 124 0.67 -1.42 4.71
N GLY A 125 0.48 -2.37 5.64
CA GLY A 125 1.55 -2.82 6.52
C GLY A 125 2.69 -3.49 5.75
N TRP A 126 2.36 -4.30 4.75
CA TRP A 126 3.36 -4.89 3.85
C TRP A 126 4.19 -3.84 3.12
N GLN A 127 3.58 -2.77 2.60
CA GLN A 127 4.33 -1.70 1.94
C GLN A 127 5.40 -1.07 2.86
N TYR A 128 5.14 -0.95 4.16
CA TYR A 128 6.17 -0.47 5.08
C TYR A 128 7.29 -1.51 5.30
N CYS A 129 6.95 -2.80 5.36
CA CYS A 129 7.87 -3.88 5.74
C CYS A 129 8.68 -4.46 4.57
N ASP A 130 8.12 -4.58 3.36
CA ASP A 130 8.75 -5.25 2.20
C ASP A 130 10.13 -4.67 1.87
N SER A 131 10.27 -3.35 1.96
CA SER A 131 11.54 -2.67 1.72
C SER A 131 12.63 -2.96 2.75
N LEU A 132 12.24 -3.45 3.93
CA LEU A 132 13.08 -3.71 5.10
C LEU A 132 13.31 -5.21 5.35
N ARG A 133 12.55 -6.11 4.72
CA ARG A 133 12.65 -7.56 4.93
C ARG A 133 12.51 -8.33 3.61
N PRO A 134 13.51 -8.25 2.71
CA PRO A 134 13.47 -8.94 1.43
C PRO A 134 13.44 -10.46 1.65
N GLY A 135 12.50 -11.16 1.03
CA GLY A 135 12.45 -12.63 1.00
C GLY A 135 11.48 -13.32 1.97
N VAL A 136 10.89 -12.60 2.93
CA VAL A 136 9.78 -13.12 3.75
C VAL A 136 8.49 -13.04 2.94
N GLY A 137 7.68 -14.10 2.91
CA GLY A 137 6.44 -14.11 2.16
C GLY A 137 5.39 -13.19 2.78
N TYR A 138 4.60 -12.47 1.96
CA TYR A 138 3.46 -11.65 2.42
C TYR A 138 2.52 -12.39 3.39
N TYR A 139 2.34 -13.70 3.18
CA TYR A 139 1.43 -14.53 3.96
C TYR A 139 2.04 -15.11 5.24
N GLU A 140 3.37 -15.11 5.39
CA GLU A 140 4.04 -15.67 6.58
C GLU A 140 3.74 -14.83 7.82
N ASP A 141 3.79 -13.50 7.69
CA ASP A 141 3.53 -12.54 8.76
C ASP A 141 2.24 -11.74 8.53
N PHE A 142 1.23 -12.34 7.90
CA PHE A 142 0.01 -11.64 7.49
C PHE A 142 -0.68 -10.90 8.64
N ALA A 143 -0.80 -11.53 9.81
CA ALA A 143 -1.44 -10.93 10.99
C ALA A 143 -0.70 -9.68 11.46
N LYS A 144 0.64 -9.71 11.46
CA LYS A 144 1.48 -8.58 11.83
C LYS A 144 1.34 -7.43 10.84
N PHE A 145 1.38 -7.71 9.54
CA PHE A 145 1.15 -6.69 8.52
C PHE A 145 -0.25 -6.09 8.61
N LYS A 146 -1.27 -6.92 8.90
CA LYS A 146 -2.64 -6.46 9.09
C LYS A 146 -2.78 -5.53 10.29
N LEU A 147 -2.22 -5.89 11.45
CA LEU A 147 -2.26 -5.06 12.66
C LEU A 147 -1.51 -3.75 12.47
N PHE A 148 -0.27 -3.81 11.98
CA PHE A 148 0.53 -2.61 11.74
C PHE A 148 -0.12 -1.69 10.69
N GLY A 149 -0.65 -2.28 9.63
CA GLY A 149 -1.38 -1.58 8.58
C GLY A 149 -2.68 -0.94 9.04
N LEU A 150 -3.40 -1.57 9.97
CA LEU A 150 -4.60 -1.01 10.57
C LEU A 150 -4.26 0.21 11.43
N CYS A 151 -3.26 0.08 12.31
CA CYS A 151 -2.80 1.20 13.14
C CYS A 151 -2.29 2.37 12.28
N SER A 152 -1.42 2.09 11.31
CA SER A 152 -0.88 3.13 10.42
C SER A 152 -1.97 3.74 9.52
N GLY A 153 -2.89 2.93 8.99
CA GLY A 153 -4.01 3.42 8.18
C GLY A 153 -5.00 4.29 8.97
N MET A 154 -5.22 4.01 10.25
CA MET A 154 -6.02 4.87 11.13
C MET A 154 -5.34 6.21 11.40
N LEU A 155 -4.02 6.22 11.61
CA LEU A 155 -3.25 7.45 11.78
C LEU A 155 -3.23 8.29 10.49
N ASP A 156 -3.16 7.63 9.34
CA ASP A 156 -3.24 8.29 8.03
C ASP A 156 -4.59 8.97 7.82
N MET A 157 -5.67 8.58 8.52
CA MET A 157 -6.98 9.23 8.40
C MET A 157 -7.03 10.64 9.00
N ILE A 158 -5.97 11.10 9.67
CA ILE A 158 -5.89 12.45 10.23
C ILE A 158 -5.01 13.30 9.30
N PRO A 159 -5.58 14.10 8.37
CA PRO A 159 -4.83 14.69 7.26
C PRO A 159 -3.70 15.63 7.70
N ILE A 160 -3.86 16.28 8.85
CA ILE A 160 -2.89 17.26 9.37
C ILE A 160 -1.60 16.57 9.84
N VAL A 161 -1.70 15.33 10.34
CA VAL A 161 -0.57 14.59 10.91
C VAL A 161 -0.13 13.42 10.05
N SER A 162 -0.84 13.11 8.96
CA SER A 162 -0.58 11.94 8.11
C SER A 162 0.88 11.84 7.67
N GLY A 163 1.48 12.95 7.22
CA GLY A 163 2.90 13.01 6.86
C GLY A 163 3.87 12.68 8.01
N LEU A 164 3.61 13.20 9.21
CA LEU A 164 4.41 12.89 10.41
C LEU A 164 4.20 11.44 10.87
N THR A 165 2.98 10.93 10.76
CA THR A 165 2.68 9.54 11.10
C THR A 165 3.37 8.59 10.13
N PHE A 166 3.49 8.94 8.84
CA PHE A 166 4.23 8.14 7.86
C PHE A 166 5.72 8.03 8.18
N THR A 167 6.37 9.14 8.56
CA THR A 167 7.80 9.10 8.93
C THR A 167 7.99 8.31 10.22
N THR A 168 7.13 8.53 11.22
CA THR A 168 7.14 7.80 12.49
C THR A 168 6.90 6.30 12.28
N ASN A 169 5.91 5.92 11.46
CA ASN A 169 5.62 4.52 11.12
C ASN A 169 6.78 3.88 10.35
N SER A 170 7.44 4.62 9.47
CA SER A 170 8.62 4.12 8.74
C SER A 170 9.80 3.86 9.67
N ILE A 171 10.06 4.74 10.63
CA ILE A 171 11.11 4.57 11.64
C ILE A 171 10.75 3.41 12.59
N GLY A 172 9.52 3.40 13.10
CA GLY A 172 9.02 2.36 14.00
C GLY A 172 9.05 0.98 13.35
N CYS A 173 8.73 0.87 12.06
CA CYS A 173 8.91 -0.36 11.29
C CYS A 173 10.38 -0.78 11.21
N GLY A 174 11.29 0.16 10.99
CA GLY A 174 12.73 -0.12 11.01
C GLY A 174 13.22 -0.66 12.35
N LEU A 175 12.77 -0.07 13.47
CA LEU A 175 13.08 -0.52 14.83
C LEU A 175 12.47 -1.89 15.13
N MET A 176 11.22 -2.12 14.74
CA MET A 176 10.54 -3.41 14.89
C MET A 176 11.33 -4.52 14.17
N MET A 177 11.78 -4.28 12.94
CA MET A 177 12.59 -5.25 12.20
C MET A 177 13.95 -5.48 12.85
N LYS A 178 14.58 -4.44 13.40
CA LYS A 178 15.84 -4.55 14.15
C LYS A 178 15.72 -5.49 15.36
N HIS A 179 14.60 -5.48 16.08
CA HIS A 179 14.43 -6.33 17.27
C HIS A 179 14.14 -7.80 16.96
N GLU A 180 13.79 -8.13 15.72
CA GLU A 180 13.46 -9.50 15.31
C GLU A 180 14.66 -10.31 14.79
N TYR A 181 15.80 -9.66 14.60
CA TYR A 181 17.08 -10.26 14.23
C TYR A 181 18.06 -10.16 15.41
#